data_AF-A0A3L6TGX6-F1
#
_entry.id   AF-A0A3L6TGX6-F1
#
_cell.length_a   1.000
_cell.length_b   1.000
_cell.length_c   1.000
_cell.angle_alpha   90.00
_cell.angle_beta   90.00
_cell.angle_gamma   90.00
#
_symmetry.space_group_name_H-M   'P 1'
#
loop_
_entity.id
_entity.type
_entity.pdbx_description
1 polymer ?
#
loop_
_entity_poly.entity_id
_entity_poly.type
_entity_poly.pdbx_seq_one_letter_code
_entity_poly.pdbx_strand_id
1 'polypeptide(L)'
;MASSRLPAEGGEQLCGSIVVGHLSKLSGTVVKHKNMTAEFVANALYGEIVEKSSMSSFQIMLAISNRYTYEISYDMAWHAKQKALEWRFGTYKDSYHHLPHLLELLQARNPCTIIDIDDYQDGNGDRILRHAFGSFDCMIQAFKHCRPVLCVDGTFQTGMYKGQLLTCIGVDADNKVVPIGFAFVESENTDSWLLFLSLIKRAVVCDRPNVCVLHDRRKGILSAVKILLESSNVDVAWPDLHSRWCPGRKSPEISYLGRNFRPS
;
A
#
# COMPACT_ATOMS: atom_id res chain seq x y z
N MET A 1 32.69 -96.24 31.23
CA MET A 1 31.26 -96.51 30.98
C MET A 1 30.47 -95.40 31.68
N ALA A 2 30.22 -94.29 30.99
CA ALA A 2 28.89 -93.98 30.38
C ALA A 2 27.79 -93.98 31.46
N SER A 3 27.59 -92.85 32.17
CA SER A 3 26.74 -91.71 31.78
C SER A 3 25.26 -92.07 31.71
N SER A 4 24.51 -91.61 32.72
CA SER A 4 23.06 -91.46 32.68
C SER A 4 22.71 -89.98 32.87
N ARG A 5 21.61 -89.59 32.24
CA ARG A 5 20.86 -88.32 32.27
C ARG A 5 21.04 -87.43 31.03
N LEU A 6 19.91 -87.35 30.32
CA LEU A 6 19.58 -86.42 29.23
C LEU A 6 19.69 -84.95 29.69
N PRO A 7 20.11 -84.01 28.83
CA PRO A 7 19.76 -82.62 28.97
C PRO A 7 18.55 -82.25 28.10
N ALA A 8 17.63 -81.53 28.72
CA ALA A 8 16.49 -80.87 28.10
C ALA A 8 16.94 -79.72 27.19
N GLU A 9 16.26 -79.56 26.06
CA GLU A 9 16.42 -78.42 25.17
C GLU A 9 15.97 -77.13 25.89
N GLY A 10 16.92 -76.27 26.23
CA GLY A 10 16.69 -74.91 26.66
C GLY A 10 16.65 -73.98 25.45
N GLY A 11 15.45 -73.69 24.95
CA GLY A 11 15.25 -72.63 23.97
C GLY A 11 15.52 -71.26 24.59
N GLU A 12 16.47 -70.52 24.04
CA GLU A 12 16.72 -69.12 24.38
C GLU A 12 15.49 -68.27 24.02
N GLN A 13 14.75 -67.82 25.03
CA GLN A 13 13.65 -66.89 24.84
C GLN A 13 14.23 -65.46 24.79
N LEU A 14 14.63 -65.04 23.58
CA LEU A 14 14.97 -63.64 23.29
C LEU A 14 13.73 -62.78 23.55
N CYS A 15 13.74 -62.01 24.64
CA CYS A 15 12.71 -61.01 24.94
C CYS A 15 12.88 -59.83 23.99
N GLY A 16 12.35 -59.95 22.78
CA GLY A 16 12.24 -58.84 21.84
C GLY A 16 11.21 -57.84 22.36
N SER A 17 11.67 -56.68 22.84
CA SER A 17 10.78 -55.55 23.08
C SER A 17 10.25 -55.05 21.74
N ILE A 18 9.03 -55.43 21.39
CA ILE A 18 8.31 -54.82 20.27
C ILE A 18 8.00 -53.38 20.69
N VAL A 19 8.79 -52.43 20.20
CA VAL A 19 8.38 -51.03 20.19
C VAL A 19 7.28 -50.91 19.15
N VAL A 20 6.03 -51.14 19.58
CA VAL A 20 4.87 -50.75 18.79
C VAL A 20 4.93 -49.24 18.70
N GLY A 21 5.30 -48.71 17.54
CA GLY A 21 5.13 -47.31 17.23
C GLY A 21 3.64 -46.99 17.29
N HIS A 22 3.16 -46.57 18.45
CA HIS A 22 1.80 -46.10 18.59
C HIS A 22 1.73 -44.74 17.90
N LEU A 23 1.23 -44.73 16.67
CA LEU A 23 0.56 -43.55 16.12
C LEU A 23 -0.77 -43.42 16.86
N SER A 24 -0.72 -43.04 18.14
CA SER A 24 -1.88 -42.52 18.85
C SER A 24 -2.22 -41.15 18.27
N LYS A 25 -2.69 -41.13 17.03
CA LYS A 25 -3.58 -40.07 16.56
C LYS A 25 -4.87 -40.28 17.33
N LEU A 26 -5.05 -39.52 18.40
CA LEU A 26 -6.33 -39.40 19.07
C LEU A 26 -7.38 -39.05 18.01
N SER A 27 -8.33 -39.95 17.75
CA SER A 27 -9.53 -39.66 16.98
C SER A 27 -10.34 -38.63 17.78
N GLY A 28 -10.17 -37.36 17.42
CA GLY A 28 -10.62 -36.21 18.21
C GLY A 28 -9.52 -35.22 18.62
N THR A 29 -8.31 -35.30 18.03
CA THR A 29 -7.26 -34.29 18.22
C THR A 29 -7.83 -32.91 17.88
N VAL A 30 -7.75 -31.98 18.83
CA VAL A 30 -8.39 -30.67 18.71
C VAL A 30 -7.87 -29.98 17.44
N VAL A 31 -8.75 -29.76 16.47
CA VAL A 31 -8.47 -29.06 15.19
C VAL A 31 -7.91 -27.64 15.43
N LYS A 32 -8.07 -27.10 16.64
CA LYS A 32 -7.61 -25.79 17.08
C LYS A 32 -6.84 -25.89 18.40
N HIS A 33 -5.55 -25.55 18.39
CA HIS A 33 -4.76 -25.45 19.61
C HIS A 33 -5.02 -24.09 20.30
N LYS A 34 -5.29 -24.07 21.61
CA LYS A 34 -5.63 -22.83 22.34
C LYS A 34 -4.54 -21.75 22.29
N ASN A 35 -3.28 -22.16 22.14
CA ASN A 35 -2.15 -21.25 22.05
C ASN A 35 -1.81 -20.87 20.59
N MET A 36 -2.54 -21.41 19.60
CA MET A 36 -2.41 -21.00 18.20
C MET A 36 -3.18 -19.71 17.99
N THR A 37 -2.65 -18.62 18.52
CA THR A 37 -3.21 -17.27 18.37
C THR A 37 -2.59 -16.58 17.16
N ALA A 38 -3.26 -15.54 16.65
CA ALA A 38 -2.70 -14.70 15.59
C ALA A 38 -1.33 -14.10 16.00
N GLU A 39 -1.14 -13.82 17.29
CA GLU A 39 0.12 -13.31 17.83
C GLU A 39 1.24 -14.35 17.82
N PHE A 40 0.94 -15.60 18.18
CA PHE A 40 1.90 -16.68 18.05
C PHE A 40 2.32 -16.86 16.59
N VAL A 41 1.35 -16.91 15.66
CA VAL A 41 1.62 -17.06 14.22
C VAL A 41 2.44 -15.87 13.70
N ALA A 42 2.12 -14.65 14.13
CA ALA A 42 2.85 -13.44 13.76
C ALA A 42 4.31 -13.50 14.23
N ASN A 43 4.56 -13.94 15.46
CA ASN A 43 5.91 -14.12 16.00
C ASN A 43 6.67 -15.24 15.26
N ALA A 44 6.03 -16.39 15.05
CA ALA A 44 6.65 -17.57 14.45
C ALA A 44 7.05 -17.35 12.98
N LEU A 45 6.31 -16.52 12.25
CA LEU A 45 6.57 -16.20 10.84
C LEU A 45 7.06 -14.76 10.63
N TYR A 46 7.45 -14.05 11.69
CA TYR A 46 7.76 -12.62 11.64
C TYR A 46 8.79 -12.30 10.54
N GLY A 47 9.90 -13.04 10.52
CA GLY A 47 10.97 -12.86 9.53
C GLY A 47 10.47 -12.98 8.09
N GLU A 48 9.71 -14.04 7.79
CA GLU A 48 9.17 -14.28 6.44
C GLU A 48 8.14 -13.24 6.02
N ILE A 49 7.27 -12.84 6.95
CA ILE A 49 6.23 -11.84 6.68
C ILE A 49 6.86 -10.48 6.42
N VAL A 50 7.87 -10.09 7.20
CA VAL A 50 8.54 -8.79 7.07
C VAL A 50 9.45 -8.75 5.84
N GLU A 51 10.20 -9.82 5.58
CA GLU A 51 11.03 -9.93 4.38
C GLU A 51 10.19 -9.96 3.10
N LYS A 52 9.03 -10.64 3.16
CA LYS A 52 8.09 -10.73 2.05
C LYS A 52 6.70 -10.24 2.46
N SER A 53 6.52 -8.92 2.53
CA SER A 53 5.23 -8.29 2.85
C SER A 53 4.11 -8.65 1.87
N SER A 54 4.44 -9.08 0.66
CA SER A 54 3.48 -9.60 -0.34
C SER A 54 2.98 -11.02 -0.07
N MET A 55 3.50 -11.71 0.96
CA MET A 55 3.09 -13.06 1.34
C MET A 55 1.58 -13.12 1.57
N SER A 56 0.89 -14.05 0.91
CA SER A 56 -0.55 -14.18 1.03
C SER A 56 -0.95 -14.88 2.33
N SER A 57 -2.16 -14.63 2.84
CA SER A 57 -2.70 -15.36 4.00
C SER A 57 -2.71 -16.87 3.76
N PHE A 58 -2.92 -17.31 2.51
CA PHE A 58 -2.83 -18.72 2.14
C PHE A 58 -1.42 -19.30 2.31
N GLN A 59 -0.38 -18.54 1.94
CA GLN A 59 1.01 -18.95 2.18
C GLN A 59 1.33 -19.05 3.67
N ILE A 60 0.76 -18.16 4.48
CA ILE A 60 0.88 -18.19 5.95
C ILE A 60 0.20 -19.44 6.52
N MET A 61 -1.02 -19.77 6.07
CA MET A 61 -1.71 -21.00 6.44
C MET A 61 -0.88 -22.24 6.11
N LEU A 62 -0.31 -22.29 4.90
CA LEU A 62 0.53 -23.41 4.45
C LEU A 62 1.80 -23.53 5.29
N ALA A 63 2.47 -22.41 5.60
CA ALA A 63 3.67 -22.39 6.42
C ALA A 63 3.40 -22.92 7.84
N ILE A 64 2.29 -22.53 8.47
CA ILE A 64 1.91 -23.02 9.79
C ILE A 64 1.54 -24.51 9.77
N SER A 65 0.78 -24.95 8.78
CA SER A 65 0.44 -26.37 8.62
C SER A 65 1.69 -27.23 8.47
N ASN A 66 2.66 -26.79 7.67
CA ASN A 66 3.92 -27.52 7.48
C ASN A 66 4.82 -27.53 8.72
N ARG A 67 4.86 -26.45 9.52
CA ARG A 67 5.75 -26.35 10.69
C ARG A 67 5.20 -27.00 11.95
N TYR A 68 3.89 -26.86 12.16
CA TYR A 68 3.26 -27.21 13.43
C TYR A 68 2.17 -28.26 13.28
N THR A 69 1.88 -28.73 12.07
CA THR A 69 0.81 -29.72 11.76
C THR A 69 -0.60 -29.29 12.19
N TYR A 70 -0.80 -27.98 12.38
CA TYR A 70 -2.09 -27.38 12.72
C TYR A 70 -2.62 -26.54 11.56
N GLU A 71 -3.92 -26.61 11.34
CA GLU A 71 -4.61 -25.74 10.39
C GLU A 71 -5.12 -24.49 11.10
N ILE A 72 -4.89 -23.32 10.50
CA ILE A 72 -5.41 -22.03 10.97
C ILE A 72 -6.42 -21.49 9.96
N SER A 73 -7.37 -20.66 10.43
CA SER A 73 -8.29 -20.00 9.53
C SER A 73 -7.60 -18.91 8.70
N TYR A 74 -8.20 -18.57 7.56
CA TYR A 74 -7.78 -17.44 6.75
C TYR A 74 -7.71 -16.13 7.55
N ASP A 75 -8.73 -15.87 8.37
CA ASP A 75 -8.79 -14.65 9.20
C ASP A 75 -7.65 -14.59 10.21
N MET A 76 -7.31 -15.73 10.84
CA MET A 76 -6.18 -15.80 11.77
C MET A 76 -4.86 -15.53 11.06
N ALA A 77 -4.66 -16.11 9.87
CA ALA A 77 -3.48 -15.86 9.05
C ALA A 77 -3.40 -14.39 8.60
N TRP A 78 -4.53 -13.78 8.24
CA TRP A 78 -4.62 -12.37 7.89
C TRP A 78 -4.29 -11.46 9.09
N HIS A 79 -4.88 -11.71 10.26
CA HIS A 79 -4.57 -10.96 11.49
C HIS A 79 -3.13 -11.13 11.94
N ALA A 80 -2.56 -12.33 11.81
CA ALA A 80 -1.16 -12.57 12.12
C ALA A 80 -0.24 -11.77 11.20
N LYS A 81 -0.57 -11.71 9.91
CA LYS A 81 0.13 -10.85 8.95
C LYS A 81 0.05 -9.38 9.35
N GLN A 82 -1.14 -8.88 9.65
CA GLN A 82 -1.32 -7.48 10.07
C GLN A 82 -0.51 -7.18 11.33
N LYS A 83 -0.58 -8.02 12.37
CA LYS A 83 0.21 -7.87 13.60
C LYS A 83 1.73 -7.79 13.32
N ALA A 84 2.27 -8.70 12.51
CA ALA A 84 3.69 -8.71 12.19
C ALA A 84 4.12 -7.43 11.43
N LEU A 85 3.27 -6.94 10.50
CA LEU A 85 3.51 -5.69 9.79
C LEU A 85 3.41 -4.47 10.72
N GLU A 86 2.41 -4.43 11.60
CA GLU A 86 2.23 -3.36 12.59
C GLU A 86 3.42 -3.29 13.56
N TRP A 87 3.95 -4.44 14.02
CA TRP A 87 5.16 -4.46 14.85
C TRP A 87 6.39 -3.88 14.15
N ARG A 88 6.47 -4.01 12.81
CA ARG A 88 7.62 -3.52 12.04
C ARG A 88 7.47 -2.06 11.61
N PHE A 89 6.29 -1.68 11.12
CA PHE A 89 6.05 -0.42 10.43
C PHE A 89 5.18 0.57 11.23
N GLY A 90 4.65 0.14 12.37
CA GLY A 90 3.65 0.89 13.12
C GLY A 90 2.24 0.69 12.57
N THR A 91 1.27 1.27 13.25
CA THR A 91 -0.13 1.17 12.84
C THR A 91 -0.46 2.16 11.73
N TYR A 92 -1.61 1.95 11.07
CA TYR A 92 -2.16 2.95 10.17
C TYR A 92 -2.39 4.30 10.87
N LYS A 93 -2.83 4.30 12.14
CA LYS A 93 -3.06 5.55 12.92
C LYS A 93 -1.75 6.32 13.06
N ASP A 94 -0.66 5.62 13.39
CA ASP A 94 0.66 6.23 13.53
C ASP A 94 1.14 6.85 12.22
N SER A 95 0.90 6.19 11.09
CA SER A 95 1.28 6.71 9.76
C SER A 95 0.61 8.05 9.45
N TYR A 96 -0.70 8.17 9.68
CA TYR A 96 -1.43 9.43 9.50
C TYR A 96 -1.01 10.50 10.50
N HIS A 97 -0.71 10.11 11.74
CA HIS A 97 -0.22 11.02 12.77
C HIS A 97 1.16 11.59 12.44
N HIS A 98 2.07 10.79 11.87
CA HIS A 98 3.43 11.20 11.54
C HIS A 98 3.56 11.90 10.18
N LEU A 99 2.62 11.71 9.25
CA LEU A 99 2.70 12.24 7.89
C LEU A 99 2.88 13.77 7.84
N PRO A 100 2.09 14.60 8.55
CA PRO A 100 2.30 16.05 8.59
C PRO A 100 3.72 16.43 9.00
N HIS A 101 4.19 15.84 10.09
CA HIS A 101 5.53 16.13 10.62
C HIS A 101 6.63 15.70 9.66
N LEU A 102 6.47 14.56 8.98
CA LEU A 102 7.41 14.11 7.96
C LEU A 102 7.48 15.11 6.79
N LEU A 103 6.34 15.58 6.30
CA LEU A 103 6.28 16.55 5.20
C LEU A 103 6.92 17.89 5.59
N GLU A 104 6.65 18.39 6.80
CA GLU A 104 7.28 19.59 7.36
C GLU A 104 8.80 19.43 7.46
N LEU A 105 9.29 18.28 7.94
CA LEU A 105 10.72 17.99 8.01
C LEU A 105 11.36 17.95 6.61
N LEU A 106 10.69 17.35 5.64
CA LEU A 106 11.16 17.31 4.25
C LEU A 106 11.24 18.72 3.64
N GLN A 107 10.26 19.58 3.94
CA GLN A 107 10.29 20.99 3.52
C GLN A 107 11.40 21.77 4.23
N ALA A 108 11.59 21.58 5.53
CA ALA A 108 12.66 22.23 6.29
C ALA A 108 14.06 21.86 5.75
N ARG A 109 14.23 20.64 5.25
CA ARG A 109 15.49 20.17 4.64
C ARG A 109 15.65 20.58 3.17
N ASN A 110 14.54 20.75 2.45
CA ASN A 110 14.53 21.14 1.04
C ASN A 110 13.59 22.35 0.86
N PRO A 111 14.06 23.59 1.08
CA PRO A 111 13.21 24.77 1.19
C PRO A 111 12.33 25.08 -0.02
N CYS A 112 12.68 24.59 -1.20
CA CYS A 112 11.88 24.73 -2.43
C CYS A 112 10.76 23.68 -2.56
N THR A 113 10.64 22.77 -1.59
CA THR A 113 9.52 21.83 -1.49
C THR A 113 8.26 22.57 -1.07
N ILE A 114 7.15 22.28 -1.76
CA ILE A 114 5.85 22.87 -1.45
C ILE A 114 4.96 21.78 -0.87
N ILE A 115 4.49 22.04 0.35
CA ILE A 115 3.51 21.21 1.05
C ILE A 115 2.28 22.06 1.38
N ASP A 116 1.16 21.39 1.56
CA ASP A 116 -0.07 21.99 2.09
C ASP A 116 -0.74 20.94 2.99
N ILE A 117 -0.94 21.27 4.25
CA ILE A 117 -1.46 20.33 5.25
C ILE A 117 -2.67 20.96 5.89
N ASP A 118 -3.74 20.20 5.96
CA ASP A 118 -4.95 20.57 6.68
C ASP A 118 -5.38 19.43 7.59
N ASP A 119 -5.38 19.74 8.88
CA ASP A 119 -5.84 18.85 9.93
C ASP A 119 -6.56 19.64 11.03
N TYR A 120 -7.34 18.92 11.83
CA TYR A 120 -8.07 19.48 12.96
C TYR A 120 -8.07 18.50 14.13
N GLN A 121 -8.39 18.97 15.32
CA GLN A 121 -8.62 18.10 16.48
C GLN A 121 -10.10 17.75 16.59
N ASP A 122 -10.41 16.48 16.75
CA ASP A 122 -11.77 16.02 17.02
C ASP A 122 -12.20 16.30 18.47
N GLY A 123 -13.45 15.95 18.81
CA GLY A 123 -13.97 16.13 20.17
C GLY A 123 -13.26 15.30 21.25
N ASN A 124 -12.45 14.31 20.87
CA ASN A 124 -11.66 13.48 21.77
C ASN A 124 -10.21 13.98 21.90
N GLY A 125 -9.83 15.03 21.16
CA GLY A 125 -8.46 15.55 21.08
C GLY A 125 -7.55 14.77 20.13
N ASP A 126 -8.09 13.84 19.34
CA ASP A 126 -7.33 13.14 18.30
C ASP A 126 -7.14 14.08 17.09
N ARG A 127 -5.92 14.14 16.55
CA ARG A 127 -5.61 14.91 15.33
C ARG A 127 -6.08 14.13 14.10
N ILE A 128 -6.99 14.72 13.32
CA ILE A 128 -7.57 14.14 12.11
C ILE A 128 -7.05 14.90 10.89
N LEU A 129 -6.39 14.17 9.99
CA LEU A 129 -5.89 14.70 8.73
C LEU A 129 -7.01 14.78 7.70
N ARG A 130 -7.34 15.99 7.23
CA ARG A 130 -8.28 16.19 6.11
C ARG A 130 -7.57 16.08 4.78
N HIS A 131 -6.46 16.78 4.62
CA HIS A 131 -5.59 16.58 3.47
C HIS A 131 -4.12 16.85 3.78
N ALA A 132 -3.27 16.24 2.96
CA ALA A 132 -1.85 16.53 2.91
C ALA A 132 -1.37 16.46 1.46
N PHE A 133 -0.85 17.56 0.95
CA PHE A 133 -0.23 17.69 -0.36
C PHE A 133 1.28 17.79 -0.24
N GLY A 134 1.98 17.22 -1.22
CA GLY A 134 3.41 17.39 -1.38
C GLY A 134 3.83 17.44 -2.85
N SER A 135 4.67 18.43 -3.18
CA SER A 135 5.50 18.46 -4.37
C SER A 135 6.91 18.83 -3.95
N PHE A 136 7.82 17.86 -4.00
CA PHE A 136 9.19 18.05 -3.55
C PHE A 136 9.99 18.85 -4.57
N ASP A 137 11.01 19.59 -4.12
CA ASP A 137 11.83 20.42 -5.01
C ASP A 137 12.34 19.64 -6.23
N CYS A 138 12.84 18.41 -6.04
CA CYS A 138 13.27 17.56 -7.14
C CYS A 138 12.17 17.26 -8.17
N MET A 139 10.91 17.11 -7.74
CA MET A 139 9.74 16.90 -8.60
C MET A 139 9.41 18.17 -9.39
N ILE A 140 9.43 19.33 -8.70
CA ILE A 140 9.19 20.65 -9.28
C ILE A 140 10.25 20.96 -10.35
N GLN A 141 11.53 20.76 -10.04
CA GLN A 141 12.62 20.95 -11.01
C GLN A 141 12.52 19.98 -12.19
N ALA A 142 12.18 18.70 -11.93
CA ALA A 142 12.09 17.71 -13.00
C ALA A 142 11.02 18.09 -14.05
N PHE A 143 9.88 18.65 -13.64
CA PHE A 143 8.83 19.05 -14.58
C PHE A 143 9.29 20.09 -15.60
N LYS A 144 10.26 20.95 -15.26
CA LYS A 144 10.81 21.94 -16.19
C LYS A 144 11.41 21.29 -17.43
N HIS A 145 11.89 20.06 -17.30
CA HIS A 145 12.47 19.24 -18.37
C HIS A 145 11.49 18.21 -18.95
N CYS A 146 10.28 18.10 -18.39
CA CYS A 146 9.23 17.25 -18.91
C CYS A 146 8.52 17.90 -20.11
N ARG A 147 7.80 17.07 -20.87
CA ARG A 147 6.78 17.54 -21.81
C ARG A 147 5.73 18.35 -21.02
N PRO A 148 5.12 19.41 -21.60
CA PRO A 148 4.08 20.21 -20.95
C PRO A 148 2.74 19.44 -20.86
N VAL A 149 2.79 18.20 -20.37
CA VAL A 149 1.67 17.29 -20.22
C VAL A 149 1.77 16.66 -18.83
N LEU A 150 0.72 16.84 -18.05
CA LEU A 150 0.52 16.22 -16.75
C LEU A 150 -0.55 15.14 -16.88
N CYS A 151 -0.36 14.00 -16.25
CA CYS A 151 -1.42 13.02 -16.06
C CYS A 151 -1.78 12.97 -14.58
N VAL A 152 -3.07 13.02 -14.28
CA VAL A 152 -3.57 12.96 -12.90
C VAL A 152 -4.52 11.79 -12.75
N ASP A 153 -4.45 11.11 -11.61
CA ASP A 153 -5.33 9.99 -11.27
C ASP A 153 -5.56 9.92 -9.77
N GLY A 154 -6.75 9.44 -9.40
CA GLY A 154 -7.18 9.18 -8.04
C GLY A 154 -7.27 7.68 -7.78
N THR A 155 -6.50 7.19 -6.80
CA THR A 155 -6.54 5.80 -6.36
C THR A 155 -7.08 5.68 -4.93
N PHE A 156 -8.02 4.74 -4.75
CA PHE A 156 -8.56 4.42 -3.42
C PHE A 156 -7.49 3.80 -2.55
N GLN A 157 -7.35 4.32 -1.33
CA GLN A 157 -6.49 3.68 -0.35
C GLN A 157 -7.20 2.47 0.24
N THR A 158 -6.56 1.32 0.17
CA THR A 158 -7.06 0.09 0.78
C THR A 158 -6.47 0.00 2.18
N GLY A 159 -7.32 0.18 3.20
CA GLY A 159 -6.88 0.23 4.59
C GLY A 159 -8.01 0.59 5.54
N MET A 160 -7.69 0.75 6.82
CA MET A 160 -8.67 1.14 7.84
C MET A 160 -9.19 2.57 7.64
N TYR A 161 -8.37 3.45 7.06
CA TYR A 161 -8.74 4.83 6.72
C TYR A 161 -9.13 4.90 5.25
N LYS A 162 -10.41 5.23 4.99
CA LYS A 162 -11.01 5.26 3.65
C LYS A 162 -10.74 6.59 2.94
N GLY A 163 -9.47 6.93 2.72
CA GLY A 163 -9.06 8.11 1.96
C GLY A 163 -8.79 7.84 0.48
N GLN A 164 -8.52 8.91 -0.27
CA GLN A 164 -8.05 8.86 -1.65
C GLN A 164 -6.62 9.39 -1.74
N LEU A 165 -5.79 8.73 -2.55
CA LEU A 165 -4.51 9.28 -3.01
C LEU A 165 -4.71 9.88 -4.40
N LEU A 166 -4.59 11.20 -4.51
CA LEU A 166 -4.48 11.88 -5.79
C LEU A 166 -3.01 11.97 -6.18
N THR A 167 -2.70 11.68 -7.43
CA THR A 167 -1.33 11.72 -7.95
C THR A 167 -1.27 12.54 -9.22
N CYS A 168 -0.13 13.19 -9.42
CA CYS A 168 0.21 13.91 -10.64
C CYS A 168 1.57 13.43 -11.12
N ILE A 169 1.64 13.07 -12.39
CA ILE A 169 2.86 12.63 -13.06
C ILE A 169 3.08 13.43 -14.34
N GLY A 170 4.35 13.60 -14.71
CA GLY A 170 4.79 14.14 -16.00
C GLY A 170 5.50 13.05 -16.80
N VAL A 171 5.88 13.40 -18.01
CA VAL A 171 6.68 12.53 -18.89
C VAL A 171 7.89 13.32 -19.37
N ASP A 172 9.09 12.77 -19.17
CA ASP A 172 10.33 13.40 -19.61
C ASP A 172 10.56 13.26 -21.14
N ALA A 173 11.69 13.78 -21.62
CA ALA A 173 12.07 13.68 -23.02
C ALA A 173 12.24 12.21 -23.49
N ASP A 174 12.68 11.34 -22.59
CA ASP A 174 12.96 9.92 -22.81
C ASP A 174 11.74 9.01 -22.58
N ASN A 175 10.54 9.59 -22.47
CA ASN A 175 9.27 8.92 -22.22
C ASN A 175 9.25 8.14 -20.90
N LYS A 176 9.99 8.58 -19.89
CA LYS A 176 9.91 8.07 -18.53
C LYS A 176 8.87 8.85 -17.74
N VAL A 177 8.17 8.13 -16.87
CA VAL A 177 7.20 8.70 -15.95
C VAL A 177 7.95 9.37 -14.81
N VAL A 178 7.62 10.64 -14.55
CA VAL A 178 8.22 11.44 -13.50
C VAL A 178 7.13 11.81 -12.48
N PRO A 179 7.27 11.48 -11.19
CA PRO A 179 6.33 11.94 -10.17
C PRO A 179 6.43 13.45 -9.99
N ILE A 180 5.29 14.15 -9.96
CA ILE A 180 5.21 15.61 -9.89
C ILE A 180 4.63 16.08 -8.56
N GLY A 181 3.62 15.39 -8.06
CA GLY A 181 3.02 15.69 -6.77
C GLY A 181 1.96 14.68 -6.38
N PHE A 182 1.57 14.73 -5.12
CA PHE A 182 0.53 13.86 -4.57
C PHE A 182 -0.28 14.60 -3.52
N ALA A 183 -1.50 14.13 -3.28
CA ALA A 183 -2.32 14.55 -2.15
C ALA A 183 -3.07 13.38 -1.52
N PHE A 184 -3.04 13.31 -0.21
CA PHE A 184 -3.97 12.54 0.60
C PHE A 184 -5.20 13.40 0.81
N VAL A 185 -6.40 12.90 0.47
CA VAL A 185 -7.67 13.61 0.64
C VAL A 185 -8.74 12.67 1.19
N GLU A 186 -9.75 13.20 1.87
CA GLU A 186 -10.83 12.39 2.45
C GLU A 186 -11.66 11.66 1.39
N SER A 187 -11.91 12.29 0.23
CA SER A 187 -12.70 11.68 -0.84
C SER A 187 -12.41 12.28 -2.21
N GLU A 188 -12.69 11.52 -3.25
CA GLU A 188 -12.52 11.98 -4.63
C GLU A 188 -13.73 12.81 -5.09
N ASN A 189 -13.79 14.07 -4.68
CA ASN A 189 -14.85 15.01 -5.01
C ASN A 189 -14.32 16.25 -5.75
N THR A 190 -15.22 17.14 -6.16
CA THR A 190 -14.87 18.38 -6.88
C THR A 190 -13.91 19.25 -6.09
N ASP A 191 -14.14 19.44 -4.80
CA ASP A 191 -13.34 20.34 -3.96
C ASP A 191 -11.92 19.80 -3.77
N SER A 192 -11.78 18.49 -3.60
CA SER A 192 -10.49 17.81 -3.48
C SER A 192 -9.68 17.90 -4.78
N TRP A 193 -10.33 17.73 -5.94
CA TRP A 193 -9.68 17.93 -7.23
C TRP A 193 -9.32 19.39 -7.49
N LEU A 194 -10.19 20.32 -7.11
CA LEU A 194 -9.94 21.75 -7.26
C LEU A 194 -8.74 22.17 -6.44
N LEU A 195 -8.71 21.81 -5.15
CA LEU A 195 -7.58 22.04 -4.26
C LEU A 195 -6.29 21.44 -4.84
N PHE A 196 -6.31 20.17 -5.24
CA PHE A 196 -5.13 19.49 -5.77
C PHE A 196 -4.59 20.15 -7.03
N LEU A 197 -5.45 20.47 -8.00
CA LEU A 197 -5.04 21.12 -9.24
C LEU A 197 -4.58 22.56 -9.02
N SER A 198 -5.19 23.32 -8.11
CA SER A 198 -4.72 24.65 -7.70
C SER A 198 -3.33 24.60 -7.07
N LEU A 199 -3.06 23.59 -6.22
CA LEU A 199 -1.74 23.37 -5.62
C LEU A 199 -0.70 22.97 -6.68
N ILE A 200 -1.03 22.07 -7.60
CA ILE A 200 -0.15 21.71 -8.73
C ILE A 200 0.16 22.92 -9.61
N LYS A 201 -0.86 23.74 -9.93
CA LYS A 201 -0.69 24.96 -10.70
C LYS A 201 0.31 25.89 -10.01
N ARG A 202 0.08 26.17 -8.72
CA ARG A 202 0.91 27.08 -7.92
C ARG A 202 2.33 26.56 -7.74
N ALA A 203 2.48 25.26 -7.48
CA ALA A 203 3.76 24.67 -7.10
C ALA A 203 4.66 24.33 -8.30
N VAL A 204 4.06 23.89 -9.41
CA VAL A 204 4.81 23.24 -10.50
C VAL A 204 4.66 23.99 -11.82
N VAL A 205 3.46 24.52 -12.11
CA VAL A 205 3.13 25.06 -13.44
C VAL A 205 3.23 26.59 -13.51
N CYS A 206 3.45 27.28 -12.39
CA CYS A 206 3.39 28.74 -12.29
C CYS A 206 4.17 29.49 -13.38
N ASP A 207 5.34 28.97 -13.78
CA ASP A 207 6.23 29.59 -14.77
C ASP A 207 6.18 28.89 -16.15
N ARG A 208 5.23 28.00 -16.39
CA ARG A 208 5.14 27.19 -17.62
C ARG A 208 3.75 27.29 -18.27
N PRO A 209 3.58 28.08 -19.33
CA PRO A 209 2.29 28.21 -20.01
C PRO A 209 1.92 26.97 -20.83
N ASN A 210 0.65 26.85 -21.20
CA ASN A 210 0.11 25.85 -22.12
C ASN A 210 0.31 24.40 -21.67
N VAL A 211 0.25 24.13 -20.37
CA VAL A 211 0.29 22.76 -19.85
C VAL A 211 -1.04 22.05 -20.10
N CYS A 212 -0.95 20.82 -20.63
CA CYS A 212 -2.11 19.95 -20.81
C CYS A 212 -2.27 18.98 -19.65
N VAL A 213 -3.46 18.89 -19.06
CA VAL A 213 -3.80 17.91 -18.02
C VAL A 213 -4.64 16.79 -18.64
N LEU A 214 -4.10 15.57 -18.58
CA LEU A 214 -4.75 14.32 -18.91
C LEU A 214 -5.35 13.71 -17.65
N HIS A 215 -6.63 13.36 -17.71
CA HIS A 215 -7.32 12.75 -16.58
C HIS A 215 -8.39 11.76 -17.03
N ASP A 216 -8.96 11.01 -16.08
CA ASP A 216 -10.11 10.16 -16.38
C ASP A 216 -11.41 10.97 -16.47
N ARG A 217 -12.48 10.36 -17.01
CA ARG A 217 -13.76 11.06 -17.23
C ARG A 217 -14.67 11.06 -15.99
N ARG A 218 -14.13 11.26 -14.78
CA ARG A 218 -14.92 11.34 -13.56
C ARG A 218 -15.52 12.73 -13.34
N LYS A 219 -16.72 12.77 -12.74
CA LYS A 219 -17.49 14.01 -12.55
C LYS A 219 -16.74 15.05 -11.70
N GLY A 220 -16.08 14.62 -10.62
CA GLY A 220 -15.38 15.52 -9.71
C GLY A 220 -14.31 16.35 -10.41
N ILE A 221 -13.40 15.71 -11.15
CA ILE A 221 -12.34 16.41 -11.88
C ILE A 221 -12.87 17.26 -13.04
N LEU A 222 -13.90 16.79 -13.76
CA LEU A 222 -14.53 17.58 -14.82
C LEU A 222 -15.11 18.88 -14.27
N SER A 223 -15.77 18.83 -13.12
CA SER A 223 -16.29 20.02 -12.44
C SER A 223 -15.15 20.93 -11.96
N ALA A 224 -14.08 20.38 -11.39
CA ALA A 224 -12.94 21.16 -10.93
C ALA A 224 -12.24 21.89 -12.09
N VAL A 225 -11.97 21.19 -13.19
CA VAL A 225 -11.38 21.80 -14.41
C VAL A 225 -12.23 22.93 -14.94
N LYS A 226 -13.56 22.76 -14.96
CA LYS A 226 -14.48 23.82 -15.37
C LYS A 226 -14.36 25.06 -14.48
N ILE A 227 -14.34 24.86 -13.15
CA ILE A 227 -14.16 25.95 -12.18
C ILE A 227 -12.81 26.66 -12.40
N LEU A 228 -11.73 25.93 -12.60
CA LEU A 228 -10.40 26.52 -12.86
C LEU A 228 -10.42 27.40 -14.12
N LEU A 229 -11.07 26.97 -15.20
CA LEU A 229 -11.14 27.72 -16.46
C LEU A 229 -12.03 28.97 -16.37
N GLU A 230 -13.13 28.90 -15.61
CA GLU A 230 -14.17 29.94 -15.58
C GLU A 230 -14.04 30.90 -14.38
N SER A 231 -13.22 30.57 -13.39
CA SER A 231 -13.06 31.38 -12.18
C SER A 231 -12.44 32.75 -12.49
N SER A 232 -12.99 33.80 -11.85
CA SER A 232 -12.40 35.14 -11.83
C SER A 232 -11.43 35.36 -10.67
N ASN A 233 -11.40 34.45 -9.69
CA ASN A 233 -10.46 34.51 -8.58
C ASN A 233 -9.06 34.09 -9.07
N VAL A 234 -8.09 35.01 -9.04
CA VAL A 234 -6.72 34.83 -9.52
C VAL A 234 -6.01 33.64 -8.86
N ASP A 235 -6.31 33.37 -7.58
CA ASP A 235 -5.69 32.27 -6.83
C ASP A 235 -6.17 30.89 -7.31
N VAL A 236 -7.35 30.83 -7.93
CA VAL A 236 -7.97 29.60 -8.42
C VAL A 236 -7.86 29.49 -9.95
N ALA A 237 -8.04 30.60 -10.68
CA ALA A 237 -8.21 30.63 -12.12
C ALA A 237 -6.99 30.05 -12.85
N TRP A 238 -7.17 29.09 -13.76
CA TRP A 238 -6.14 28.56 -14.64
C TRP A 238 -6.58 28.73 -16.11
N PRO A 239 -6.50 29.95 -16.65
CA PRO A 239 -7.16 30.31 -17.90
C PRO A 239 -6.57 29.64 -19.15
N ASP A 240 -5.28 29.30 -19.15
CA ASP A 240 -4.58 28.62 -20.25
C ASP A 240 -4.51 27.09 -20.06
N LEU A 241 -5.31 26.53 -19.15
CA LEU A 241 -5.38 25.09 -18.91
C LEU A 241 -5.96 24.36 -20.14
N HIS A 242 -5.18 23.44 -20.71
CA HIS A 242 -5.70 22.49 -21.69
C HIS A 242 -6.06 21.18 -21.00
N SER A 243 -7.35 20.81 -20.95
CA SER A 243 -7.76 19.50 -20.43
C SER A 243 -8.15 18.54 -21.55
N ARG A 244 -7.73 17.27 -21.41
CA ARG A 244 -8.21 16.13 -22.20
C ARG A 244 -8.50 14.96 -21.27
N TRP A 245 -9.51 14.18 -21.61
CA TRP A 245 -9.85 12.96 -20.88
C TRP A 245 -9.94 11.76 -21.81
N CYS A 246 -9.55 10.59 -21.29
CA CYS A 246 -9.66 9.34 -22.03
C CYS A 246 -11.14 8.92 -22.19
N PRO A 247 -11.67 8.77 -23.42
CA PRO A 247 -12.99 8.22 -23.65
C PRO A 247 -12.95 6.70 -23.46
N GLY A 248 -13.13 6.24 -22.22
CA GLY A 248 -13.55 4.87 -21.91
C GLY A 248 -12.69 3.70 -22.44
N ARG A 249 -11.64 3.35 -21.70
CA ARG A 249 -11.34 1.98 -21.26
C ARG A 249 -10.81 2.09 -19.83
N LYS A 250 -11.10 1.11 -18.96
CA LYS A 250 -10.38 0.99 -17.67
C LYS A 250 -8.89 1.14 -17.98
N SER A 251 -8.23 2.00 -17.21
CA SER A 251 -6.82 2.41 -17.36
C SER A 251 -5.97 1.28 -17.97
N PRO A 252 -5.58 1.39 -19.26
CA PRO A 252 -4.42 0.66 -19.71
C PRO A 252 -3.21 1.31 -19.03
N GLU A 253 -2.26 0.49 -18.60
CA GLU A 253 -1.01 0.91 -17.98
C GLU A 253 -0.46 2.21 -18.60
N ILE A 254 0.09 3.07 -17.74
CA ILE A 254 0.70 4.37 -18.01
C ILE A 254 1.82 4.30 -19.09
N SER A 255 2.20 3.09 -19.54
CA SER A 255 3.20 2.79 -20.57
C SER A 255 2.84 3.26 -22.00
N TYR A 256 1.60 3.70 -22.29
CA TYR A 256 1.17 4.10 -23.64
C TYR A 256 1.27 5.60 -23.98
N LEU A 257 1.67 6.46 -23.03
CA LEU A 257 1.69 7.92 -23.24
C LEU A 257 2.72 8.42 -24.27
N GLY A 258 3.66 7.56 -24.71
CA GLY A 258 4.72 7.94 -25.66
C GLY A 258 4.40 7.81 -27.16
N ARG A 259 3.22 7.31 -27.58
CA ARG A 259 3.01 6.95 -29.00
C ARG A 259 2.11 7.87 -29.85
N ASN A 260 1.27 8.72 -29.27
CA ASN A 260 0.18 9.36 -30.03
C ASN A 260 0.10 10.90 -29.98
N PHE A 261 1.17 11.61 -29.60
CA PHE A 261 1.22 13.06 -29.79
C PHE A 261 2.01 13.40 -31.07
N ARG A 262 1.32 13.51 -32.20
CA ARG A 262 1.78 14.32 -33.34
C ARG A 262 1.08 15.68 -33.27
N PRO A 263 1.80 16.81 -33.30
CA PRO A 263 1.19 18.12 -33.40
C PRO A 263 0.55 18.27 -34.79
N SER A 264 -0.68 18.80 -34.81
CA SER A 264 -1.31 19.41 -35.99
C SER A 264 -0.86 20.86 -36.12
#